data_AF-A0A9D1QMW7-F1
#
_entry.id   AF-A0A9D1QMW7-F1
#
_cell.length_a   1.000
_cell.length_b   1.000
_cell.length_c   1.000
_cell.angle_alpha   90.00
_cell.angle_beta   90.00
_cell.angle_gamma   90.00
#
_symmetry.space_group_name_H-M   'P 1'
#
loop_
_entity.id
_entity.type
_entity.pdbx_description
1 polymer ?
#
loop_
_entity_poly.entity_id
_entity_poly.type
_entity_poly.pdbx_seq_one_letter_code
_entity_poly.pdbx_strand_id
1 'polypeptide(L)'
;MTYIVMECHKGYVILLDENGLFVKAADLHYQVGQTITDPVLMQNKRSSPRIAWRIVAPLAAIAACFLLFFGFGILQHNRNVYTSIYLAINPQVQMDLDRDGTVVGLTGINEDGRTLLDGYDGNGKDKIIVADELIDRAIDMGFLSEGGEISFSIDTPDIVLFQEYGIELRTNVTQHLDGRITVTIAITDCHQTEGENTLSSALSQAISPTPNRTQSPGSSAPIASIPPEGQEYQEDENEDKDEDDDDDENDD
;
A
#
# COMPACT_ATOMS: atom_id res chain seq x y z
N MET A 1 25.72 44.79 63.40
CA MET A 1 26.48 43.56 63.63
C MET A 1 27.92 43.86 63.30
N THR A 2 28.84 43.39 64.11
CA THR A 2 30.26 43.64 63.95
C THR A 2 30.93 42.44 63.29
N TYR A 3 31.89 42.71 62.42
CA TYR A 3 32.65 41.72 61.69
C TYR A 3 34.14 41.98 61.89
N ILE A 4 34.96 40.94 62.01
CA ILE A 4 36.42 41.06 61.99
C ILE A 4 36.98 40.46 60.69
N VAL A 5 37.90 41.18 60.04
CA VAL A 5 38.55 40.71 58.82
C VAL A 5 39.54 39.61 59.16
N MET A 6 39.31 38.41 58.63
CA MET A 6 40.16 37.24 58.88
C MET A 6 41.22 37.08 57.80
N GLU A 7 40.86 37.28 56.54
CA GLU A 7 41.77 37.14 55.40
C GLU A 7 41.40 38.12 54.28
N CYS A 8 42.42 38.67 53.61
CA CYS A 8 42.26 39.49 52.42
C CYS A 8 42.78 38.76 51.19
N HIS A 9 41.93 38.64 50.18
CA HIS A 9 42.25 38.07 48.87
C HIS A 9 42.05 39.14 47.79
N LYS A 10 42.60 38.94 46.59
CA LYS A 10 42.37 39.88 45.48
C LYS A 10 40.89 39.92 45.11
N GLY A 11 40.22 41.02 45.46
CA GLY A 11 38.81 41.30 45.13
C GLY A 11 37.78 40.83 46.15
N TYR A 12 38.17 40.18 47.25
CA TYR A 12 37.25 39.84 48.34
C TYR A 12 37.98 39.64 49.67
N VAL A 13 37.25 39.80 50.77
CA VAL A 13 37.73 39.49 52.12
C VAL A 13 36.85 38.44 52.76
N ILE A 14 37.43 37.68 53.68
CA ILE A 14 36.71 36.76 54.57
C ILE A 14 36.55 37.45 55.91
N LEU A 15 35.31 37.59 56.35
CA LEU A 15 34.95 38.22 57.60
C LEU A 15 34.40 37.17 58.57
N LEU A 16 34.65 37.34 59.86
CA LEU A 16 34.04 36.57 60.94
C LEU A 16 33.02 37.44 61.66
N ASP A 17 31.77 36.99 61.73
CA ASP A 17 30.70 37.68 62.46
C ASP A 17 30.71 37.37 63.97
N GLU A 18 29.92 38.10 64.75
CA GLU A 18 29.76 37.90 66.20
C GLU A 18 29.24 36.51 66.58
N ASN A 19 28.61 35.78 65.65
CA ASN A 19 28.08 34.44 65.86
C ASN A 19 29.10 33.34 65.48
N GLY A 20 30.31 33.73 65.05
CA GLY A 20 31.35 32.81 64.61
C GLY A 20 31.19 32.31 63.17
N LEU A 21 30.34 32.93 62.36
CA LEU A 21 30.14 32.59 60.96
C LEU A 21 31.13 33.34 60.06
N PHE A 22 31.76 32.60 59.14
CA PHE A 22 32.59 33.19 58.10
C PHE A 22 31.73 33.64 56.92
N VAL A 23 31.83 34.91 56.53
CA VAL A 23 31.12 35.49 55.39
C VAL A 23 32.10 36.14 54.42
N LYS A 24 31.78 36.09 53.13
CA LYS A 24 32.58 36.71 52.07
C LYS A 24 32.07 38.12 51.81
N ALA A 25 32.94 39.11 51.77
CA ALA A 25 32.59 40.50 51.43
C ALA A 25 33.49 41.05 50.34
N ALA A 26 33.05 42.10 49.65
CA ALA A 26 33.90 42.82 48.70
C ALA A 26 35.09 43.46 49.42
N ASP A 27 36.27 43.40 48.80
CA ASP A 27 37.45 44.08 49.34
C ASP A 27 37.38 45.58 49.03
N LEU A 28 37.16 46.39 50.07
CA LEU A 28 37.19 47.85 50.02
C LEU A 28 38.47 48.39 50.68
N HIS A 29 39.61 47.71 50.44
CA HIS A 29 40.92 47.96 51.04
C HIS A 29 40.97 47.69 52.55
N TYR A 30 40.31 46.61 52.96
CA TYR A 30 40.33 46.20 54.36
C TYR A 30 41.64 45.53 54.75
N GLN A 31 42.00 45.63 56.03
CA GLN A 31 43.19 44.98 56.58
C GLN A 31 42.80 43.83 57.51
N VAL A 32 43.61 42.77 57.52
CA VAL A 32 43.41 41.63 58.44
C VAL A 32 43.43 42.13 59.89
N GLY A 33 42.46 41.68 60.68
CA GLY A 33 42.24 42.11 62.07
C GLY A 33 41.39 43.37 62.22
N GLN A 34 41.00 44.04 61.12
CA GLN A 34 40.12 45.21 61.18
C GLN A 34 38.69 44.82 61.53
N THR A 35 38.04 45.64 62.36
CA THR A 35 36.64 45.51 62.74
C THR A 35 35.75 46.40 61.86
N ILE A 36 34.70 45.83 61.25
CA ILE A 36 33.81 46.49 60.28
C ILE A 36 32.35 46.26 60.70
N THR A 37 31.50 47.29 60.61
CA THR A 37 30.08 47.20 61.02
C THR A 37 29.11 47.09 59.84
N ASP A 38 29.52 47.51 58.64
CA ASP A 38 28.67 47.50 57.44
C ASP A 38 29.45 47.00 56.20
N PRO A 39 29.84 45.72 56.17
CA PRO A 39 30.54 45.16 55.02
C PRO A 39 29.58 44.84 53.86
N VAL A 40 30.05 45.03 52.63
CA VAL A 40 29.31 44.63 51.42
C VAL A 40 29.42 43.11 51.25
N LEU A 41 28.47 42.37 51.81
CA LEU A 41 28.43 40.91 51.76
C LEU A 41 28.17 40.39 50.35
N MET A 42 29.03 39.48 49.89
CA MET A 42 28.85 38.76 48.63
C MET A 42 27.96 37.55 48.86
N GLN A 43 26.78 37.54 48.24
CA GLN A 43 25.92 36.36 48.27
C GLN A 43 26.49 35.29 47.32
N ASN A 44 26.82 34.12 47.86
CA ASN A 44 27.11 32.94 47.05
C ASN A 44 25.80 32.43 46.43
N LYS A 45 25.35 33.05 45.34
CA LYS A 45 24.27 32.52 44.52
C LYS A 45 24.79 31.25 43.83
N ARG A 46 24.70 30.12 44.51
CA ARG A 46 24.75 28.80 43.84
C ARG A 46 23.46 28.66 43.04
N SER A 47 23.36 29.37 41.92
CA SER A 47 22.41 28.98 40.88
C SER A 47 22.96 27.70 40.27
N SER A 48 22.49 26.57 40.77
CA SER A 48 22.74 25.29 40.12
C SER A 48 21.69 25.13 39.02
N PRO A 49 22.00 25.32 37.73
CA PRO A 49 21.08 25.02 36.64
C PRO A 49 20.82 23.50 36.52
N ARG A 50 21.52 22.67 37.30
CA ARG A 50 21.44 21.21 37.25
C ARG A 50 20.07 20.67 37.65
N ILE A 51 19.26 21.44 38.38
CA ILE A 51 17.90 21.00 38.78
C ILE A 51 16.92 21.22 37.63
N ALA A 52 17.01 22.35 36.92
CA ALA A 52 16.14 22.62 35.76
C ALA A 52 16.33 21.57 34.66
N TRP A 53 17.57 21.16 34.38
CA TRP A 53 17.83 20.20 33.31
C TRP A 53 17.37 18.77 33.62
N ARG A 54 17.24 18.41 34.91
CA ARG A 54 16.70 17.10 35.35
C ARG A 54 15.20 16.95 35.12
N ILE A 55 14.48 18.06 34.93
CA ILE A 55 13.02 18.07 34.71
C ILE A 55 12.71 18.23 33.23
N VAL A 56 13.54 18.96 32.47
CA VAL A 56 13.33 19.19 31.03
C VAL A 56 13.71 17.97 30.18
N ALA A 57 14.74 17.21 30.57
CA ALA A 57 15.16 16.01 29.86
C ALA A 57 14.08 14.90 29.73
N PRO A 58 13.36 14.50 30.79
CA PRO A 58 12.32 13.48 30.68
C PRO A 58 11.11 13.96 29.85
N LEU A 59 10.76 15.25 29.92
CA LEU A 59 9.65 15.79 29.13
C LEU A 59 9.93 15.77 27.62
N ALA A 60 11.17 16.11 27.23
CA ALA A 60 11.60 16.02 25.84
C ALA A 60 11.63 14.56 25.33
N ALA A 61 12.06 13.60 26.17
CA ALA A 61 12.05 12.19 25.83
C ALA A 61 10.61 11.67 25.62
N ILE A 62 9.66 12.06 26.47
CA ILE A 62 8.24 11.70 26.31
C ILE A 62 7.68 12.28 25.01
N ALA A 63 7.94 13.55 24.71
CA ALA A 63 7.50 14.17 23.46
C ALA A 63 8.10 13.46 22.23
N ALA A 64 9.38 13.10 22.27
CA ALA A 64 10.01 12.31 21.22
C ALA A 64 9.39 10.92 21.07
N CYS A 65 9.05 10.24 22.17
CA CYS A 65 8.34 8.96 22.14
C CYS A 65 6.94 9.09 21.53
N PHE A 66 6.20 10.18 21.81
CA PHE A 66 4.92 10.45 21.16
C PHE A 66 5.10 10.67 19.66
N LEU A 67 6.09 11.46 19.24
CA LEU A 67 6.39 11.67 17.81
C LEU A 67 6.81 10.39 17.10
N LEU A 68 7.59 9.52 17.76
CA LEU A 68 7.96 8.24 17.19
C LEU A 68 6.78 7.28 17.13
N PHE A 69 5.98 7.14 18.18
CA PHE A 69 4.86 6.19 18.21
C PHE A 69 3.71 6.62 17.28
N PHE A 70 3.31 7.89 17.33
CA PHE A 70 2.23 8.41 16.48
C PHE A 70 2.72 8.76 15.07
N GLY A 71 3.90 9.37 14.94
CA GLY A 71 4.44 9.72 13.62
C GLY A 71 4.81 8.49 12.80
N PHE A 72 5.39 7.45 13.42
CA PHE A 72 5.67 6.20 12.72
C PHE A 72 4.41 5.37 12.50
N GLY A 73 3.45 5.39 13.45
CA GLY A 73 2.17 4.71 13.29
C GLY A 73 1.37 5.25 12.10
N ILE A 74 1.23 6.58 11.98
CA ILE A 74 0.59 7.22 10.81
C ILE A 74 1.35 6.89 9.52
N LEU A 75 2.68 6.78 9.57
CA LEU A 75 3.50 6.49 8.39
C LEU A 75 3.51 5.00 7.98
N GLN A 76 3.14 4.09 8.88
CA GLN A 76 3.12 2.64 8.64
C GLN A 76 1.72 2.04 8.48
N HIS A 77 0.67 2.73 8.92
CA HIS A 77 -0.68 2.15 8.98
C HIS A 77 -1.18 1.64 7.62
N ASN A 78 -0.79 2.29 6.52
CA ASN A 78 -1.36 2.07 5.19
C ASN A 78 -0.34 1.52 4.18
N ARG A 79 0.25 0.35 4.44
CA ARG A 79 1.12 -0.33 3.45
C ARG A 79 0.75 -1.78 3.14
N ASN A 80 -0.35 -2.27 3.71
CA ASN A 80 -0.84 -3.60 3.38
C ASN A 80 -1.81 -3.48 2.21
N VAL A 81 -1.41 -4.02 1.06
CA VAL A 81 -2.28 -4.14 -0.11
C VAL A 81 -3.47 -5.05 0.25
N TYR A 82 -4.67 -4.56 -0.01
CA TYR A 82 -5.93 -5.28 0.21
C TYR A 82 -6.71 -5.49 -1.09
N THR A 83 -6.70 -4.48 -1.97
CA THR A 83 -7.42 -4.49 -3.26
C THR A 83 -6.47 -3.99 -4.33
N SER A 84 -6.52 -4.59 -5.52
CA SER A 84 -5.75 -4.12 -6.68
C SER A 84 -6.70 -3.74 -7.80
N ILE A 85 -6.51 -2.56 -8.38
CA ILE A 85 -7.31 -2.09 -9.51
C ILE A 85 -6.41 -2.00 -10.73
N TYR A 86 -6.78 -2.70 -11.80
CA TYR A 86 -6.09 -2.67 -13.09
C TYR A 86 -6.83 -1.71 -14.02
N LEU A 87 -6.17 -0.60 -14.35
CA LEU A 87 -6.63 0.37 -15.31
C LEU A 87 -6.03 0.06 -16.69
N ALA A 88 -6.88 -0.13 -17.68
CA ALA A 88 -6.49 -0.33 -19.07
C ALA A 88 -7.14 0.73 -19.98
N ILE A 89 -6.31 1.61 -20.51
CA ILE A 89 -6.63 2.62 -21.54
C ILE A 89 -5.71 2.41 -22.77
N ASN A 90 -4.87 1.37 -22.74
CA ASN A 90 -3.66 1.24 -23.56
C ASN A 90 -2.74 2.47 -23.39
N PRO A 91 -2.52 2.86 -22.13
CA PRO A 91 -1.58 2.19 -21.25
C PRO A 91 -2.25 1.21 -20.26
N GLN A 92 -1.46 0.34 -19.62
CA GLN A 92 -1.94 -0.58 -18.58
C GLN A 92 -1.22 -0.34 -17.25
N VAL A 93 -1.97 -0.02 -16.20
CA VAL A 93 -1.47 0.32 -14.87
C VAL A 93 -2.20 -0.50 -13.81
N GLN A 94 -1.46 -1.05 -12.87
CA GLN A 94 -1.98 -1.63 -11.63
C GLN A 94 -1.86 -0.60 -10.50
N MET A 95 -2.95 -0.43 -9.76
CA MET A 95 -3.07 0.44 -8.60
C MET A 95 -3.36 -0.44 -7.38
N ASP A 96 -2.40 -0.51 -6.48
CA ASP A 96 -2.52 -1.27 -5.23
C ASP A 96 -3.08 -0.37 -4.15
N LEU A 97 -4.16 -0.82 -3.51
CA LEU A 97 -4.91 -0.08 -2.49
C LEU A 97 -4.81 -0.77 -1.14
N ASP A 98 -4.80 0.02 -0.07
CA ASP A 98 -5.08 -0.49 1.27
C ASP A 98 -6.59 -0.66 1.52
N ARG A 99 -6.95 -0.98 2.77
CA ARG A 99 -8.35 -1.20 3.19
C ARG A 99 -9.22 0.05 3.15
N ASP A 100 -8.62 1.23 3.15
CA ASP A 100 -9.33 2.51 3.11
C ASP A 100 -9.50 3.02 1.68
N GLY A 101 -9.01 2.27 0.67
CA GLY A 101 -9.02 2.70 -0.73
C GLY A 101 -7.92 3.72 -1.07
N THR A 102 -6.91 3.87 -0.21
CA THR A 102 -5.76 4.73 -0.47
C THR A 102 -4.70 3.96 -1.26
N VAL A 103 -4.12 4.61 -2.26
CA VAL A 103 -3.09 4.04 -3.14
C VAL A 103 -1.79 3.88 -2.38
N VAL A 104 -1.31 2.65 -2.28
CA VAL A 104 -0.03 2.31 -1.64
C VAL A 104 1.07 1.95 -2.65
N GLY A 105 0.68 1.64 -3.88
CA GLY A 105 1.57 1.29 -4.98
C GLY A 105 0.96 1.52 -6.36
N LEU A 106 1.82 1.86 -7.32
CA LEU A 106 1.47 1.99 -8.74
C LEU A 106 2.51 1.26 -9.58
N THR A 107 2.05 0.38 -10.47
CA THR A 107 2.91 -0.43 -11.33
C THR A 107 2.45 -0.35 -12.77
N GLY A 108 3.33 0.07 -13.68
CA GLY A 108 3.08 0.02 -15.12
C GLY A 108 3.23 -1.41 -15.64
N ILE A 109 2.10 -2.02 -16.04
CA ILE A 109 2.03 -3.41 -16.50
C ILE A 109 2.67 -3.57 -17.89
N ASN A 110 2.45 -2.60 -18.78
CA ASN A 110 3.12 -2.52 -20.09
C ASN A 110 4.07 -1.30 -20.19
N GLU A 111 4.80 -1.18 -21.31
CA GLU A 111 5.75 -0.08 -21.54
C GLU A 111 5.07 1.29 -21.54
N ASP A 112 3.91 1.39 -22.19
CA ASP A 112 3.11 2.61 -22.19
C ASP A 112 2.65 2.96 -20.76
N GLY A 113 2.34 1.95 -19.93
CA GLY A 113 1.92 2.13 -18.53
C GLY A 113 3.03 2.71 -17.68
N ARG A 114 4.28 2.28 -17.92
CA ARG A 114 5.45 2.89 -17.29
C ARG A 114 5.67 4.32 -17.76
N THR A 115 5.41 4.58 -19.04
CA THR A 115 5.48 5.94 -19.60
C THR A 115 4.42 6.85 -18.98
N LEU A 116 3.19 6.36 -18.82
CA LEU A 116 2.11 7.09 -18.19
C LEU A 116 2.46 7.47 -16.73
N LEU A 117 3.09 6.55 -16.00
CA LEU A 117 3.54 6.73 -14.62
C LEU A 117 4.86 7.51 -14.46
N ASP A 118 5.57 7.83 -15.54
CA ASP A 118 6.87 8.49 -15.43
C ASP A 118 6.74 9.87 -14.78
N GLY A 119 7.50 10.09 -13.70
CA GLY A 119 7.42 11.30 -12.88
C GLY A 119 6.08 11.53 -12.16
N TYR A 120 5.23 10.49 -12.05
CA TYR A 120 3.98 10.54 -11.30
C TYR A 120 4.12 9.84 -9.95
N ASP A 121 3.71 10.51 -8.87
CA ASP A 121 3.61 9.91 -7.53
C ASP A 121 2.17 10.00 -7.04
N GLY A 122 1.50 8.85 -7.04
CA GLY A 122 0.14 8.68 -6.53
C GLY A 122 0.08 8.06 -5.13
N ASN A 123 1.21 7.78 -4.47
CA ASN A 123 1.21 7.10 -3.18
C ASN A 123 0.58 7.98 -2.09
N GLY A 124 -0.31 7.40 -1.29
CA GLY A 124 -1.06 8.08 -0.24
C GLY A 124 -2.25 8.90 -0.73
N LYS A 125 -2.58 8.86 -2.03
CA LYS A 125 -3.78 9.51 -2.58
C LYS A 125 -4.96 8.55 -2.63
N ASP A 126 -6.18 9.09 -2.72
CA ASP A 126 -7.39 8.30 -2.92
C ASP A 126 -7.41 7.69 -4.35
N LYS A 127 -7.91 6.46 -4.47
CA LYS A 127 -8.04 5.73 -5.75
C LYS A 127 -8.73 6.54 -6.86
N ILE A 128 -9.74 7.34 -6.51
CA ILE A 128 -10.53 8.13 -7.44
C ILE A 128 -9.68 9.28 -8.00
N ILE A 129 -8.96 9.98 -7.11
CA ILE A 129 -8.04 11.06 -7.52
C ILE A 129 -6.97 10.52 -8.46
N VAL A 130 -6.40 9.35 -8.12
CA VAL A 130 -5.36 8.73 -8.96
C VAL A 130 -5.94 8.29 -10.31
N ALA A 131 -7.15 7.73 -10.35
CA ALA A 131 -7.79 7.36 -11.61
C ALA A 131 -7.99 8.59 -12.52
N ASP A 132 -8.53 9.69 -11.99
CA ASP A 132 -8.74 10.94 -12.74
C ASP A 132 -7.43 11.53 -13.25
N GLU A 133 -6.39 11.59 -12.41
CA GLU A 133 -5.07 12.10 -12.78
C GLU A 133 -4.39 11.23 -13.86
N LEU A 134 -4.53 9.90 -13.79
CA LEU A 134 -3.99 9.00 -14.81
C LEU A 134 -4.74 9.13 -16.14
N ILE A 135 -6.05 9.34 -16.10
CA ILE A 135 -6.88 9.58 -17.30
C ILE A 135 -6.51 10.92 -17.94
N ASP A 136 -6.38 11.99 -17.16
CA ASP A 136 -5.94 13.31 -17.66
C ASP A 136 -4.57 13.21 -18.32
N ARG A 137 -3.61 12.52 -17.68
CA ARG A 137 -2.29 12.27 -18.28
C ARG A 137 -2.38 11.45 -19.55
N ALA A 138 -3.25 10.44 -19.62
CA ALA A 138 -3.45 9.64 -20.81
C ALA A 138 -3.99 10.48 -21.98
N ILE A 139 -4.86 11.46 -21.71
CA ILE A 139 -5.34 12.42 -22.71
C ILE A 139 -4.21 13.35 -23.15
N ASP A 140 -3.48 13.94 -22.20
CA ASP A 140 -2.38 14.89 -22.48
C ASP A 140 -1.25 14.25 -23.30
N MET A 141 -0.96 12.98 -23.05
CA MET A 141 0.05 12.20 -23.78
C MET A 141 -0.50 11.59 -25.09
N GLY A 142 -1.81 11.73 -25.37
CA GLY A 142 -2.45 11.25 -26.59
C GLY A 142 -2.76 9.75 -26.62
N PHE A 143 -2.72 9.07 -25.47
CA PHE A 143 -3.13 7.67 -25.36
C PHE A 143 -4.65 7.52 -25.32
N LEU A 144 -5.37 8.49 -24.75
CA LEU A 144 -6.83 8.51 -24.71
C LEU A 144 -7.37 9.64 -25.58
N SER A 145 -8.44 9.38 -26.31
CA SER A 145 -9.08 10.32 -27.23
C SER A 145 -10.58 10.02 -27.36
N GLU A 146 -11.31 10.88 -28.08
CA GLU A 146 -12.75 10.72 -28.36
C GLU A 146 -13.08 9.31 -28.88
N GLY A 147 -14.06 8.66 -28.27
CA GLY A 147 -14.49 7.30 -28.57
C GLY A 147 -13.60 6.20 -28.00
N GLY A 148 -12.59 6.54 -27.19
CA GLY A 148 -11.71 5.57 -26.53
C GLY A 148 -12.41 4.70 -25.49
N GLU A 149 -11.71 3.67 -25.04
CA GLU A 149 -12.19 2.72 -24.02
C GLU A 149 -11.32 2.80 -22.77
N ILE A 150 -11.98 2.81 -21.61
CA ILE A 150 -11.38 2.71 -20.29
C ILE A 150 -11.92 1.45 -19.63
N SER A 151 -11.05 0.50 -19.30
CA SER A 151 -11.42 -0.70 -18.58
C SER A 151 -10.80 -0.70 -17.19
N PHE A 152 -11.63 -1.00 -16.18
CA PHE A 152 -11.21 -1.25 -14.81
C PHE A 152 -11.45 -2.72 -14.47
N SER A 153 -10.41 -3.44 -14.11
CA SER A 153 -10.54 -4.76 -13.48
C SER A 153 -10.20 -4.65 -12.00
N ILE A 154 -11.09 -5.10 -11.12
CA ILE A 154 -10.91 -4.95 -9.67
C ILE A 154 -10.69 -6.34 -9.07
N ASP A 155 -9.54 -6.51 -8.43
CA ASP A 155 -9.15 -7.70 -7.68
C ASP A 155 -9.31 -7.44 -6.18
N THR A 156 -10.36 -8.02 -5.62
CA THR A 156 -10.72 -7.86 -4.21
C THR A 156 -11.34 -9.14 -3.66
N PRO A 157 -10.99 -9.53 -2.42
CA PRO A 157 -11.66 -10.65 -1.75
C PRO A 157 -13.10 -10.32 -1.31
N ASP A 158 -13.52 -9.05 -1.37
CA ASP A 158 -14.83 -8.58 -0.92
C ASP A 158 -15.72 -8.16 -2.11
N ILE A 159 -16.78 -8.95 -2.35
CA ILE A 159 -17.74 -8.71 -3.44
C ILE A 159 -18.54 -7.41 -3.28
N VAL A 160 -18.75 -6.94 -2.05
CA VAL A 160 -19.45 -5.67 -1.80
C VAL A 160 -18.54 -4.52 -2.21
N LEU A 161 -17.27 -4.60 -1.85
CA LEU A 161 -16.25 -3.61 -2.21
C LEU A 161 -16.02 -3.54 -3.72
N PHE A 162 -16.09 -4.67 -4.43
CA PHE A 162 -16.08 -4.71 -5.90
C PHE A 162 -17.17 -3.81 -6.50
N GLN A 163 -18.41 -3.99 -6.04
CA GLN A 163 -19.55 -3.23 -6.54
C GLN A 163 -19.45 -1.74 -6.19
N GLU A 164 -19.06 -1.43 -4.95
CA GLU A 164 -18.87 -0.07 -4.47
C GLU A 164 -17.83 0.67 -5.33
N TYR A 165 -16.62 0.11 -5.45
CA TYR A 165 -15.54 0.73 -6.19
C TYR A 165 -15.84 0.81 -7.69
N GLY A 166 -16.48 -0.21 -8.27
CA GLY A 166 -16.92 -0.17 -9.65
C GLY A 166 -17.89 0.99 -9.92
N ILE A 167 -18.94 1.14 -9.11
CA ILE A 167 -19.91 2.23 -9.27
C ILE A 167 -19.24 3.59 -9.05
N GLU A 168 -18.38 3.70 -8.05
CA GLU A 168 -17.67 4.93 -7.71
C GLU A 168 -16.76 5.38 -8.86
N LEU A 169 -15.90 4.49 -9.36
CA LEU A 169 -15.01 4.76 -10.49
C LEU A 169 -15.79 5.12 -11.76
N ARG A 170 -16.84 4.37 -12.11
CA ARG A 170 -17.64 4.68 -13.30
C ARG A 170 -18.28 6.06 -13.20
N THR A 171 -18.93 6.35 -12.08
CA THR A 171 -19.62 7.62 -11.85
C THR A 171 -18.65 8.78 -11.91
N ASN A 172 -17.53 8.67 -11.19
CA ASN A 172 -16.54 9.72 -11.13
C ASN A 172 -15.88 9.96 -12.50
N VAL A 173 -15.42 8.92 -13.20
CA VAL A 173 -14.80 9.07 -14.52
C VAL A 173 -15.78 9.64 -15.55
N THR A 174 -17.04 9.20 -15.52
CA THR A 174 -18.08 9.76 -16.41
C THR A 174 -18.28 11.25 -16.17
N GLN A 175 -18.29 11.66 -14.91
CA GLN A 175 -18.43 13.07 -14.53
C GLN A 175 -17.17 13.87 -14.85
N HIS A 176 -15.98 13.31 -14.65
CA HIS A 176 -14.69 13.97 -14.90
C HIS A 176 -14.46 14.24 -16.38
N LEU A 177 -14.96 13.34 -17.24
CA LEU A 177 -14.86 13.46 -18.70
C LEU A 177 -16.06 14.17 -19.35
N ASP A 178 -17.09 14.54 -18.58
CA ASP A 178 -18.28 15.19 -19.10
C ASP A 178 -17.92 16.50 -19.82
N GLY A 179 -18.38 16.62 -21.07
CA GLY A 179 -18.06 17.75 -21.96
C GLY A 179 -16.61 17.84 -22.44
N ARG A 180 -15.72 16.91 -22.07
CA ARG A 180 -14.33 16.85 -22.56
C ARG A 180 -14.20 15.89 -23.74
N ILE A 181 -14.50 14.61 -23.50
CA ILE A 181 -14.46 13.54 -24.51
C ILE A 181 -15.49 12.46 -24.18
N THR A 182 -16.02 11.78 -25.20
CA THR A 182 -16.86 10.59 -25.01
C THR A 182 -15.98 9.34 -24.93
N VAL A 183 -16.20 8.49 -23.91
CA VAL A 183 -15.47 7.21 -23.77
C VAL A 183 -16.43 6.08 -23.40
N THR A 184 -16.01 4.85 -23.67
CA THR A 184 -16.68 3.64 -23.18
C THR A 184 -15.99 3.18 -21.90
N ILE A 185 -16.75 2.89 -20.84
CA ILE A 185 -16.21 2.43 -19.56
C ILE A 185 -16.66 0.99 -19.30
N ALA A 186 -15.71 0.08 -19.14
CA ALA A 186 -15.94 -1.32 -18.79
C ALA A 186 -15.43 -1.61 -17.37
N ILE A 187 -16.20 -2.36 -16.58
CA ILE A 187 -15.80 -2.81 -15.24
C ILE A 187 -15.90 -4.33 -15.19
N THR A 188 -14.81 -4.98 -14.81
CA THR A 188 -14.69 -6.44 -14.80
C THR A 188 -14.21 -6.93 -13.44
N ASP A 189 -14.79 -8.03 -12.96
CA ASP A 189 -14.32 -8.77 -11.80
C ASP A 189 -13.25 -9.78 -12.25
N CYS A 190 -12.05 -9.73 -11.67
CA CYS A 190 -10.97 -10.64 -12.06
C CYS A 190 -11.27 -12.12 -11.73
N HIS A 191 -12.15 -12.38 -10.76
CA HIS A 191 -12.50 -13.75 -10.35
C HIS A 191 -13.58 -14.40 -11.24
N GLN A 192 -14.32 -13.62 -12.04
CA GLN A 192 -15.35 -14.18 -12.93
C GLN A 192 -14.81 -14.69 -14.27
N THR A 193 -13.63 -14.25 -14.69
CA THR A 193 -13.01 -14.62 -15.98
C THR A 193 -12.48 -16.06 -16.08
N GLU A 194 -12.45 -16.83 -14.98
CA GLU A 194 -12.00 -18.24 -15.01
C GLU A 194 -13.12 -19.25 -15.35
N GLY A 195 -14.39 -18.83 -15.42
CA GLY A 195 -15.54 -19.73 -15.60
C GLY A 195 -15.96 -20.02 -17.05
N GLU A 196 -15.65 -19.14 -18.02
CA GLU A 196 -16.24 -19.23 -19.37
C GLU A 196 -15.30 -19.75 -20.47
N ASN A 197 -13.99 -19.87 -20.20
CA ASN A 197 -13.03 -20.40 -21.19
C ASN A 197 -13.01 -21.93 -21.31
N THR A 198 -13.67 -22.66 -20.42
CA THR A 198 -13.65 -24.13 -20.41
C THR A 198 -14.71 -24.77 -21.30
N LEU A 199 -15.76 -24.03 -21.69
CA LEU A 199 -16.86 -24.56 -22.52
C LEU A 199 -16.66 -24.28 -24.02
N SER A 200 -15.99 -23.19 -24.38
CA SER A 200 -15.71 -22.83 -25.79
C SER A 200 -14.56 -23.67 -26.39
N SER A 201 -13.58 -24.08 -25.58
CA SER A 201 -12.49 -24.96 -26.02
C SER A 201 -12.93 -26.41 -26.25
N ALA A 202 -14.03 -26.86 -25.65
CA ALA A 202 -14.52 -28.23 -25.79
C ALA A 202 -15.30 -28.46 -27.10
N LEU A 203 -16.00 -27.44 -27.61
CA LEU A 203 -16.81 -27.55 -28.84
C LEU A 203 -15.99 -27.37 -30.12
N SER A 204 -14.85 -26.66 -30.06
CA SER A 204 -14.00 -26.42 -31.24
C SER A 204 -13.03 -27.58 -31.57
N GLN A 205 -12.87 -28.57 -30.69
CA GLN A 205 -11.97 -29.71 -30.92
C GLN A 205 -12.63 -30.92 -31.62
N ALA A 206 -13.95 -30.89 -31.82
CA ALA A 206 -14.70 -32.04 -32.36
C ALA A 206 -14.90 -32.02 -33.90
N ILE A 207 -14.46 -30.98 -34.62
CA ILE A 207 -14.81 -30.81 -36.04
C ILE A 207 -13.61 -30.32 -36.85
N SER A 208 -12.75 -31.24 -37.34
CA SER A 208 -12.21 -31.25 -38.73
C SER A 208 -11.02 -32.21 -38.95
N PRO A 209 -10.77 -32.65 -40.22
CA PRO A 209 -10.30 -34.00 -40.57
C PRO A 209 -8.79 -34.12 -40.84
N THR A 210 -8.26 -35.33 -40.69
CA THR A 210 -6.85 -35.69 -40.95
C THR A 210 -6.60 -36.03 -42.43
N PRO A 211 -5.62 -35.39 -43.12
CA PRO A 211 -5.10 -35.89 -44.38
C PRO A 211 -3.71 -36.55 -44.22
N ASN A 212 -3.69 -37.84 -44.54
CA ASN A 212 -2.72 -38.57 -45.38
C ASN A 212 -1.19 -38.26 -45.28
N ARG A 213 -0.39 -39.28 -44.92
CA ARG A 213 1.02 -39.39 -45.35
C ARG A 213 1.36 -40.82 -45.79
N THR A 214 1.94 -40.92 -46.98
CA THR A 214 2.19 -42.12 -47.78
C THR A 214 3.69 -42.53 -47.75
N GLN A 215 3.91 -43.85 -47.65
CA GLN A 215 5.01 -44.72 -48.15
C GLN A 215 6.38 -44.93 -47.43
N SER A 216 6.76 -46.22 -47.47
CA SER A 216 7.85 -47.07 -46.90
C SER A 216 9.06 -47.17 -47.92
N PRO A 217 10.07 -48.10 -47.90
CA PRO A 217 10.35 -49.32 -47.08
C PRO A 217 11.84 -49.71 -46.78
N GLY A 218 12.06 -50.77 -45.97
CA GLY A 218 13.13 -51.78 -46.26
C GLY A 218 13.86 -52.54 -45.12
N SER A 219 13.63 -53.88 -45.05
CA SER A 219 14.54 -55.01 -44.66
C SER A 219 14.97 -55.23 -43.18
N SER A 220 15.04 -56.43 -42.56
CA SER A 220 14.84 -57.85 -42.95
C SER A 220 14.62 -58.77 -41.70
N ALA A 221 13.61 -59.68 -41.75
CA ALA A 221 13.58 -61.12 -41.36
C ALA A 221 13.88 -61.63 -39.89
N PRO A 222 13.56 -62.90 -39.52
CA PRO A 222 12.30 -63.69 -39.64
C PRO A 222 11.97 -64.66 -38.44
N ILE A 223 10.89 -65.49 -38.57
CA ILE A 223 10.54 -66.79 -37.88
C ILE A 223 9.73 -66.65 -36.55
N ALA A 224 8.65 -67.37 -36.19
CA ALA A 224 7.83 -68.45 -36.77
C ALA A 224 6.45 -68.57 -36.06
N SER A 225 5.46 -69.05 -36.83
CA SER A 225 4.40 -70.04 -36.54
C SER A 225 3.57 -70.03 -35.23
N ILE A 226 2.23 -69.98 -35.36
CA ILE A 226 1.21 -71.00 -35.01
C ILE A 226 -0.23 -70.39 -35.14
N PRO A 227 -1.19 -71.03 -35.85
CA PRO A 227 -2.65 -70.78 -35.80
C PRO A 227 -3.40 -71.99 -35.18
N PRO A 228 -4.75 -72.15 -35.30
CA PRO A 228 -5.91 -71.30 -34.97
C PRO A 228 -6.95 -72.06 -34.07
N GLU A 229 -7.95 -71.38 -33.49
CA GLU A 229 -9.24 -71.95 -32.98
C GLU A 229 -9.98 -70.80 -32.25
N GLY A 230 -11.29 -70.54 -32.32
CA GLY A 230 -12.50 -71.05 -32.97
C GLY A 230 -13.55 -69.90 -32.83
N GLN A 231 -14.52 -69.76 -33.75
CA GLN A 231 -15.95 -70.10 -33.51
C GLN A 231 -16.57 -69.34 -32.30
N GLU A 232 -17.69 -68.61 -32.33
CA GLU A 232 -18.88 -68.51 -33.20
C GLU A 232 -19.86 -67.58 -32.39
N TYR A 233 -20.60 -66.64 -32.97
CA TYR A 233 -22.09 -66.58 -33.10
C TYR A 233 -22.45 -65.07 -33.00
N GLN A 234 -23.00 -64.44 -34.05
CA GLN A 234 -24.43 -64.18 -34.33
C GLN A 234 -25.08 -63.15 -33.36
N GLU A 235 -25.45 -61.95 -33.81
CA GLU A 235 -26.68 -61.56 -34.54
C GLU A 235 -27.88 -61.43 -33.59
N ASP A 236 -28.65 -60.34 -33.76
CA ASP A 236 -30.02 -60.03 -33.29
C ASP A 236 -30.09 -58.50 -33.02
N GLU A 237 -30.40 -57.70 -34.03
CA GLU A 237 -31.75 -57.27 -34.44
C GLU A 237 -32.47 -56.37 -33.42
N ASN A 238 -32.63 -55.10 -33.85
CA ASN A 238 -33.83 -54.25 -33.83
C ASN A 238 -34.79 -54.37 -32.64
N GLU A 239 -35.16 -53.23 -32.06
CA GLU A 239 -36.49 -52.65 -32.30
C GLU A 239 -36.64 -51.29 -31.61
N ASP A 240 -37.15 -50.35 -32.41
CA ASP A 240 -37.76 -49.09 -31.98
C ASP A 240 -38.89 -49.33 -30.97
N LYS A 241 -39.10 -48.36 -30.08
CA LYS A 241 -40.41 -48.06 -29.49
C LYS A 241 -40.43 -46.65 -28.94
N ASP A 242 -41.10 -45.79 -29.70
CA ASP A 242 -41.79 -44.61 -29.20
C ASP A 242 -42.87 -45.04 -28.20
N GLU A 243 -42.97 -44.38 -27.05
CA GLU A 243 -44.23 -44.18 -26.34
C GLU A 243 -44.23 -42.77 -25.73
N ASP A 244 -45.10 -41.93 -26.31
CA ASP A 244 -45.70 -40.75 -25.68
C ASP A 244 -46.48 -41.17 -24.42
N ASP A 245 -46.56 -40.30 -23.42
CA ASP A 245 -47.78 -40.06 -22.63
C ASP A 245 -47.54 -38.85 -21.68
N ASP A 246 -48.05 -37.71 -22.13
CA ASP A 246 -49.11 -36.90 -21.53
C ASP A 246 -49.20 -36.67 -19.99
N ASP A 247 -49.52 -35.39 -19.71
CA ASP A 247 -50.46 -34.86 -18.72
C ASP A 247 -50.13 -34.86 -17.21
N ASP A 248 -50.04 -33.65 -16.66
CA ASP A 248 -51.07 -33.06 -15.77
C ASP A 248 -50.47 -31.81 -15.09
N GLU A 249 -50.97 -30.62 -15.42
CA GLU A 249 -52.00 -29.86 -14.68
C GLU A 249 -51.52 -29.18 -13.37
N ASN A 250 -51.57 -27.84 -13.43
CA ASN A 250 -51.93 -26.84 -12.41
C ASN A 250 -51.94 -27.23 -10.93
N ASP A 251 -51.38 -26.35 -10.09
CA ASP A 251 -52.20 -25.58 -9.14
C ASP A 251 -51.44 -24.38 -8.55
N ASP A 252 -52.14 -23.24 -8.55
CA ASP A 252 -52.05 -21.98 -7.76
C ASP A 252 -50.72 -21.21 -7.56
#